data_AF-A0AAW5QEB6-F1
#
_entry.id   AF-A0AAW5QEB6-F1
#
_cell.length_a   1.000
_cell.length_b   1.000
_cell.length_c   1.000
_cell.angle_alpha   90.00
_cell.angle_beta   90.00
_cell.angle_gamma   90.00
#
_symmetry.space_group_name_H-M   'P 1'
#
loop_
_entity.id
_entity.type
_entity.pdbx_description
1 polymer ?
#
loop_
_entity_poly.entity_id
_entity_poly.type
_entity_poly.pdbx_seq_one_letter_code
_entity_poly.pdbx_strand_id
1 'polypeptide(L)'
;MTGGLSHARMLDALEAQVGLVRFALAGDGSGGSGSGGSGSGAADVTAAVPSCPDWTVRDLVAHLGTVNWWAGQTVRDATPDARSRGMSAVQRSAPPAADGADALADWYARIADEMLRTLTDAAPDAPAWTFSGAGRADFWLRRQLHETTIHRWGVEAAL
;
A
#
# COMPACT_ATOMS: atom_id res chain seq x y z
N MET A 1 28.11 -15.13 3.35
CA MET A 1 26.76 -15.10 2.78
C MET A 1 25.97 -14.05 3.51
N THR A 2 25.79 -12.86 2.94
CA THR A 2 24.96 -11.82 3.56
C THR A 2 23.50 -12.20 3.40
N GLY A 3 22.89 -12.67 4.49
CA GLY A 3 21.52 -13.19 4.55
C GLY A 3 20.46 -12.09 4.47
N GLY A 4 20.37 -11.41 3.32
CA GLY A 4 19.23 -10.55 3.00
C GLY A 4 18.03 -11.37 2.49
N LEU A 5 16.82 -10.84 2.65
CA LEU A 5 15.63 -11.40 2.00
C LEU A 5 15.82 -11.37 0.47
N SER A 6 15.49 -12.46 -0.21
CA SER A 6 15.51 -12.50 -1.67
C SER A 6 14.40 -11.61 -2.24
N HIS A 7 14.54 -11.19 -3.51
CA HIS A 7 13.53 -10.41 -4.23
C HIS A 7 12.14 -11.08 -4.17
N ALA A 8 12.09 -12.38 -4.48
CA ALA A 8 10.85 -13.16 -4.41
C ALA A 8 10.23 -13.13 -3.00
N ARG A 9 11.02 -13.35 -1.94
CA ARG A 9 10.50 -13.32 -0.56
C ARG A 9 10.00 -11.94 -0.14
N MET A 10 10.58 -10.86 -0.68
CA MET A 10 10.08 -9.50 -0.44
C MET A 10 8.77 -9.23 -1.16
N LEU A 11 8.59 -9.75 -2.39
CA LEU A 11 7.32 -9.68 -3.11
C LEU A 11 6.22 -10.46 -2.39
N ASP A 12 6.48 -11.71 -2.02
CA ASP A 12 5.53 -12.56 -1.27
C ASP A 12 5.12 -11.87 0.05
N ALA A 13 6.10 -11.30 0.76
CA ALA A 13 5.83 -10.57 1.99
C ALA A 13 4.98 -9.32 1.73
N LEU A 14 5.30 -8.52 0.71
CA LEU A 14 4.54 -7.32 0.38
C LEU A 14 3.10 -7.66 -0.02
N GLU A 15 2.90 -8.68 -0.86
CA GLU A 15 1.57 -9.18 -1.24
C GLU A 15 0.76 -9.62 -0.02
N ALA A 16 1.37 -10.39 0.89
CA ALA A 16 0.70 -10.79 2.13
C ALA A 16 0.31 -9.59 3.01
N GLN A 17 1.20 -8.59 3.15
CA GLN A 17 0.90 -7.39 3.94
C GLN A 17 -0.24 -6.55 3.31
N VAL A 18 -0.26 -6.42 1.98
CA VAL A 18 -1.37 -5.78 1.24
C VAL A 18 -2.69 -6.52 1.50
N GLY A 19 -2.67 -7.85 1.46
CA GLY A 19 -3.84 -8.68 1.75
C GLY A 19 -4.39 -8.47 3.16
N LEU A 20 -3.52 -8.30 4.16
CA LEU A 20 -3.93 -8.02 5.55
C LEU A 20 -4.60 -6.65 5.70
N VAL A 21 -4.11 -5.61 5.01
CA VAL A 21 -4.79 -4.30 5.01
C VAL A 21 -6.19 -4.42 4.42
N ARG A 22 -6.34 -5.15 3.30
CA ARG A 22 -7.65 -5.38 2.68
C ARG A 22 -8.59 -6.15 3.61
N PHE A 23 -8.09 -7.20 4.25
CA PHE A 23 -8.85 -8.02 5.19
C PHE A 23 -9.35 -7.19 6.38
N ALA A 24 -8.49 -6.34 6.95
CA ALA A 24 -8.86 -5.47 8.06
C ALA A 24 -10.01 -4.51 7.70
N LEU A 25 -10.07 -4.04 6.45
CA LEU A 25 -11.12 -3.13 5.97
C LEU A 25 -12.44 -3.83 5.65
N ALA A 26 -12.39 -4.97 4.96
CA ALA A 26 -13.59 -5.67 4.49
C ALA A 26 -14.25 -6.58 5.56
N GLY A 27 -13.53 -6.87 6.65
CA GLY A 27 -13.96 -7.89 7.61
C GLY A 27 -13.94 -9.30 7.01
N ASP A 28 -14.54 -10.27 7.72
CA ASP A 28 -14.57 -11.67 7.29
C ASP A 28 -15.62 -12.00 6.21
N GLY A 29 -16.37 -11.00 5.73
CA GLY A 29 -17.40 -11.14 4.70
C GLY A 29 -18.60 -12.00 5.10
N SER A 30 -18.76 -12.35 6.38
CA SER A 30 -19.87 -13.18 6.87
C SER A 30 -21.15 -12.37 7.11
N GLY A 31 -21.69 -11.76 6.05
CA GLY A 31 -23.01 -11.11 6.05
C GLY A 31 -24.14 -12.13 6.20
N GLY A 32 -24.37 -12.64 7.41
CA GLY A 32 -25.46 -13.55 7.76
C GLY A 32 -26.37 -12.94 8.82
N SER A 33 -27.66 -12.85 8.52
CA SER A 33 -28.71 -12.40 9.44
C SER A 33 -28.83 -13.36 10.63
N GLY A 34 -28.08 -13.11 11.70
CA GLY A 34 -28.07 -13.92 12.91
C GLY A 34 -27.92 -13.06 14.15
N SER A 35 -28.97 -13.03 14.98
CA SER A 35 -28.94 -12.36 16.28
C SER A 35 -28.08 -13.17 17.26
N GLY A 36 -26.82 -12.78 17.43
CA GLY A 36 -25.89 -13.36 18.41
C GLY A 36 -24.52 -12.69 18.34
N GLY A 37 -24.15 -11.93 19.37
CA GLY A 37 -23.01 -11.00 19.35
C GLY A 37 -21.64 -11.64 19.10
N SER A 38 -21.05 -11.22 17.98
CA SER A 38 -19.67 -10.72 17.78
C SER A 38 -19.69 -10.01 16.42
N GLY A 39 -19.46 -8.69 16.41
CA GLY A 39 -19.89 -7.82 15.31
C GLY A 39 -19.18 -8.07 13.97
N SER A 40 -19.90 -8.63 13.00
CA SER A 40 -19.53 -8.65 11.57
C SER A 40 -20.04 -7.37 10.88
N GLY A 41 -19.63 -6.21 11.39
CA GLY A 41 -19.89 -4.91 10.77
C GLY A 41 -18.71 -4.47 9.91
N ALA A 42 -18.95 -3.65 8.89
CA ALA A 42 -17.90 -3.00 8.12
C ALA A 42 -16.94 -2.23 9.06
N ALA A 43 -15.64 -2.21 8.75
CA ALA A 43 -14.63 -1.55 9.58
C ALA A 43 -14.95 -0.06 9.80
N ASP A 44 -14.71 0.45 11.01
CA ASP A 44 -14.82 1.88 11.28
C ASP A 44 -13.62 2.63 10.69
N VAL A 45 -13.74 3.04 9.43
CA VAL A 45 -12.71 3.80 8.74
C VAL A 45 -12.51 5.23 9.29
N THR A 46 -13.38 5.69 10.19
CA THR A 46 -13.24 6.99 10.86
C THR A 46 -12.47 6.89 12.18
N ALA A 47 -12.17 5.68 12.66
CA ALA A 47 -11.38 5.46 13.85
C ALA A 47 -10.01 6.14 13.73
N ALA A 48 -9.59 6.82 14.79
CA ALA A 48 -8.29 7.48 14.86
C ALA A 48 -7.17 6.44 14.97
N VAL A 49 -6.05 6.68 14.28
CA VAL A 49 -4.88 5.80 14.31
C VAL A 49 -3.94 6.22 15.44
N PRO A 50 -3.69 5.39 16.47
CA PRO A 50 -2.86 5.79 17.62
C PRO A 50 -1.43 6.21 17.26
N SER A 51 -0.84 5.59 16.24
CA SER A 51 0.50 5.94 15.74
C SER A 51 0.53 7.17 14.84
N CYS A 52 -0.63 7.64 14.39
CA CYS A 52 -0.82 8.79 13.49
C CYS A 52 -2.03 9.59 13.98
N PRO A 53 -1.91 10.31 15.11
CA PRO A 53 -3.06 10.79 15.89
C PRO A 53 -3.99 11.78 15.17
N ASP A 54 -3.52 12.43 14.10
CA ASP A 54 -4.33 13.33 13.26
C ASP A 54 -5.05 12.60 12.11
N TRP A 55 -4.85 11.29 11.97
CA TRP A 55 -5.32 10.50 10.83
C TRP A 55 -6.38 9.50 11.27
N THR A 56 -7.41 9.38 10.45
CA THR A 56 -8.34 8.26 10.50
C THR A 56 -7.74 7.04 9.77
N VAL A 57 -8.33 5.86 9.98
CA VAL A 57 -8.01 4.65 9.20
C VAL A 57 -8.15 4.93 7.69
N ARG A 58 -9.19 5.66 7.27
CA ARG A 58 -9.36 6.09 5.87
C ARG A 58 -8.15 6.87 5.38
N ASP A 59 -7.68 7.85 6.15
CA ASP A 59 -6.55 8.70 5.75
C ASP A 59 -5.26 7.88 5.62
N LEU A 60 -5.03 6.96 6.55
CA LEU A 60 -3.86 6.08 6.53
C LEU A 60 -3.86 5.15 5.32
N VAL A 61 -5.01 4.55 4.97
CA VAL A 61 -5.13 3.67 3.80
C VAL A 61 -5.07 4.47 2.50
N ALA A 62 -5.67 5.66 2.45
CA ALA A 62 -5.56 6.57 1.31
C ALA A 62 -4.10 6.98 1.06
N HIS A 63 -3.35 7.28 2.12
CA HIS A 63 -1.91 7.51 2.04
C HIS A 63 -1.18 6.28 1.49
N LEU A 64 -1.44 5.10 2.06
CA LEU A 64 -0.75 3.87 1.68
C LEU A 64 -1.01 3.50 0.21
N GLY A 65 -2.26 3.63 -0.26
CA GLY A 65 -2.59 3.46 -1.67
C GLY A 65 -1.89 4.49 -2.57
N THR A 66 -1.84 5.76 -2.15
CA THR A 66 -1.16 6.82 -2.93
C THR A 66 0.34 6.57 -3.06
N VAL A 67 1.02 6.10 -2.00
CA VAL A 67 2.45 5.76 -2.09
C VAL A 67 2.69 4.48 -2.89
N ASN A 68 1.77 3.50 -2.84
CA ASN A 68 1.79 2.33 -3.72
C ASN A 68 1.70 2.74 -5.20
N TRP A 69 0.71 3.58 -5.54
CA TRP A 69 0.57 4.14 -6.88
C TRP A 69 1.87 4.82 -7.34
N TRP A 70 2.41 5.69 -6.48
CA TRP A 70 3.62 6.44 -6.78
C TRP A 70 4.84 5.56 -7.05
N ALA A 71 5.04 4.52 -6.26
CA ALA A 71 6.11 3.55 -6.46
C ALA A 71 5.97 2.79 -7.78
N GLY A 72 4.75 2.29 -8.05
CA GLY A 72 4.43 1.62 -9.31
C GLY A 72 4.72 2.49 -10.52
N GLN A 73 4.14 3.70 -10.58
CA GLN A 73 4.38 4.60 -11.72
C GLN A 73 5.85 4.98 -11.87
N THR A 74 6.57 5.20 -10.76
CA THR A 74 8.00 5.52 -10.81
C THR A 74 8.84 4.41 -11.44
N VAL A 75 8.57 3.16 -11.06
CA VAL A 75 9.29 2.01 -11.63
C VAL A 75 8.87 1.78 -13.08
N ARG A 76 7.58 1.92 -13.39
CA ARG A 76 7.04 1.77 -14.74
C ARG A 76 7.63 2.77 -15.73
N ASP A 77 7.76 4.02 -15.33
CA ASP A 77 8.30 5.08 -16.19
C ASP A 77 9.79 4.89 -16.47
N ALA A 78 10.53 4.21 -15.58
CA ALA A 78 11.95 3.89 -15.71
C ALA A 78 12.85 5.11 -16.07
N THR A 79 12.51 6.28 -15.55
CA THR A 79 13.21 7.56 -15.81
C THR A 79 14.00 8.01 -14.58
N PRO A 80 15.26 7.55 -14.41
CA PRO A 80 16.05 7.80 -13.20
C PRO A 80 16.32 9.27 -12.87
N ASP A 81 16.22 10.17 -13.86
CA ASP A 81 16.45 11.61 -13.69
C ASP A 81 15.16 12.45 -13.49
N ALA A 82 13.98 11.85 -13.66
CA ALA A 82 12.71 12.57 -13.70
C ALA A 82 12.29 13.19 -12.36
N ARG A 83 12.78 12.66 -11.21
CA ARG A 83 12.41 13.18 -9.89
C ARG A 83 12.87 14.61 -9.62
N SER A 84 13.85 15.13 -10.37
CA SER A 84 14.26 16.53 -10.21
C SER A 84 13.10 17.53 -10.42
N ARG A 85 11.95 17.13 -11.01
CA ARG A 85 10.87 18.06 -11.39
C ARG A 85 9.44 17.70 -10.97
N GLY A 86 9.14 16.51 -10.44
CA GLY A 86 7.75 15.98 -10.55
C GLY A 86 7.11 15.16 -9.42
N MET A 87 7.72 14.99 -8.24
CA MET A 87 7.21 14.09 -7.18
C MET A 87 5.71 14.27 -6.88
N SER A 88 5.27 15.50 -6.67
CA SER A 88 3.87 15.78 -6.32
C SER A 88 2.91 15.55 -7.48
N ALA A 89 3.38 15.58 -8.73
CA ALA A 89 2.52 15.34 -9.89
C ALA A 89 2.10 13.87 -9.97
N VAL A 90 3.03 12.94 -9.74
CA VAL A 90 2.71 11.50 -9.76
C VAL A 90 1.78 11.14 -8.60
N GLN A 91 2.03 11.64 -7.40
CA GLN A 91 1.11 11.42 -6.27
C GLN A 91 -0.29 11.98 -6.54
N ARG A 92 -0.40 13.17 -7.13
CA ARG A 92 -1.70 13.76 -7.54
C ARG A 92 -2.39 13.03 -8.68
N SER A 93 -1.66 12.21 -9.44
CA SER A 93 -2.25 11.37 -10.49
C SER A 93 -2.90 10.10 -9.96
N ALA A 94 -2.70 9.78 -8.67
CA ALA A 94 -3.35 8.64 -8.06
C ALA A 94 -4.88 8.80 -8.13
N PRO A 95 -5.63 7.75 -8.51
CA PRO A 95 -7.08 7.77 -8.41
C PRO A 95 -7.51 8.14 -6.98
N PRO A 96 -8.51 9.02 -6.80
CA PRO A 96 -8.94 9.45 -5.47
C PRO A 96 -9.41 8.25 -4.65
N ALA A 97 -9.10 8.24 -3.35
CA ALA A 97 -9.55 7.22 -2.43
C ALA A 97 -11.08 7.23 -2.32
N ALA A 98 -11.67 6.04 -2.21
CA ALA A 98 -13.11 5.88 -2.04
C ALA A 98 -13.52 6.07 -0.56
N ASP A 99 -14.80 6.40 -0.34
CA ASP A 99 -15.38 6.52 0.98
C ASP A 99 -16.15 5.25 1.37
N GLY A 100 -16.13 4.92 2.67
CA GLY A 100 -16.69 3.68 3.20
C GLY A 100 -15.72 2.50 3.13
N ALA A 101 -15.84 1.56 4.07
CA ALA A 101 -14.86 0.49 4.27
C ALA A 101 -14.69 -0.40 3.04
N ASP A 102 -15.78 -0.94 2.49
CA ASP A 102 -15.73 -1.88 1.35
C ASP A 102 -15.16 -1.22 0.09
N ALA A 103 -15.65 -0.02 -0.25
CA ALA A 103 -15.18 0.70 -1.41
C ALA A 103 -13.71 1.14 -1.28
N LEU A 104 -13.28 1.49 -0.06
CA LEU A 104 -11.88 1.79 0.24
C LEU A 104 -11.00 0.54 0.12
N ALA A 105 -11.48 -0.62 0.59
CA ALA A 105 -10.79 -1.91 0.46
C ALA A 105 -10.59 -2.29 -1.03
N ASP A 106 -11.64 -2.16 -1.85
CA ASP A 106 -11.57 -2.43 -3.28
C ASP A 106 -10.66 -1.43 -4.02
N TRP A 107 -10.74 -0.15 -3.66
CA TRP A 107 -9.85 0.88 -4.18
C TRP A 107 -8.39 0.56 -3.86
N TYR A 108 -8.09 0.22 -2.60
CA TYR A 108 -6.75 -0.09 -2.15
C TYR A 108 -6.19 -1.34 -2.85
N ALA A 109 -6.99 -2.40 -2.93
CA ALA A 109 -6.62 -3.64 -3.61
C ALA A 109 -6.22 -3.38 -5.06
N ARG A 110 -7.05 -2.64 -5.82
CA ARG A 110 -6.75 -2.31 -7.22
C ARG A 110 -5.43 -1.55 -7.39
N ILE A 111 -5.16 -0.58 -6.51
CA ILE A 111 -3.93 0.23 -6.57
C ILE A 111 -2.71 -0.61 -6.17
N ALA A 112 -2.84 -1.44 -5.14
CA ALA A 112 -1.76 -2.32 -4.70
C ALA A 112 -1.46 -3.40 -5.75
N ASP A 113 -2.46 -3.96 -6.43
CA ASP A 113 -2.27 -4.93 -7.51
C ASP A 113 -1.52 -4.34 -8.71
N GLU A 114 -1.74 -3.06 -9.03
CA GLU A 114 -0.96 -2.37 -10.07
C GLU A 114 0.50 -2.19 -9.67
N MET A 115 0.74 -1.82 -8.42
CA MET A 115 2.09 -1.67 -7.87
C MET A 115 2.82 -3.03 -7.80
N LEU A 116 2.16 -4.08 -7.30
CA LEU A 116 2.72 -5.44 -7.22
C LEU A 116 3.07 -6.00 -8.59
N ARG A 117 2.17 -5.88 -9.58
CA ARG A 117 2.47 -6.30 -10.96
C ARG A 117 3.68 -5.57 -11.51
N THR A 118 3.73 -4.26 -11.35
CA THR A 118 4.86 -3.45 -11.85
C THR A 118 6.18 -3.87 -11.21
N LEU A 119 6.21 -4.09 -9.89
CA LEU A 119 7.42 -4.54 -9.19
C LEU A 119 7.80 -5.99 -9.49
N THR A 120 6.84 -6.83 -9.84
CA THR A 120 7.07 -8.22 -10.24
C THR A 120 7.68 -8.30 -11.64
N ASP A 121 7.17 -7.49 -12.57
CA ASP A 121 7.61 -7.50 -13.97
C ASP A 121 8.95 -6.78 -14.19
N ALA A 122 9.30 -5.83 -13.32
CA ALA A 122 10.55 -5.10 -13.41
C ALA A 122 11.76 -5.95 -12.99
N ALA A 123 12.85 -5.88 -13.75
CA ALA A 123 14.13 -6.39 -13.27
C ALA A 123 14.56 -5.64 -12.00
N PRO A 124 15.09 -6.31 -10.96
CA PRO A 124 15.44 -5.63 -9.70
C PRO A 124 16.44 -4.48 -9.87
N ASP A 125 17.30 -4.56 -10.88
CA ASP A 125 18.30 -3.55 -11.23
C ASP A 125 17.83 -2.57 -12.32
N ALA A 126 16.59 -2.67 -12.79
CA ALA A 126 16.02 -1.74 -13.77
C ALA A 126 16.14 -0.29 -13.26
N PRO A 127 16.47 0.66 -14.14
CA PRO A 127 16.67 2.05 -13.77
C PRO A 127 15.36 2.65 -13.24
N ALA A 128 15.44 3.31 -12.09
CA ALA A 128 14.34 4.08 -11.52
C ALA A 128 14.92 5.28 -10.78
N TRP A 129 14.13 6.31 -10.51
CA TRP A 129 14.58 7.36 -9.61
C TRP A 129 14.31 6.96 -8.16
N THR A 130 15.09 7.47 -7.20
CA THR A 130 14.91 7.27 -5.75
C THR A 130 14.96 8.60 -4.98
N PHE A 131 14.89 8.59 -3.65
CA PHE A 131 15.02 9.79 -2.81
C PHE A 131 16.42 10.41 -2.87
N SER A 132 17.40 9.67 -3.36
CA SER A 132 18.78 10.12 -3.52
C SER A 132 19.15 10.43 -4.99
N GLY A 133 18.16 10.53 -5.89
CA GLY A 133 18.38 10.70 -7.33
C GLY A 133 18.28 9.37 -8.09
N ALA A 134 18.99 9.24 -9.22
CA ALA A 134 19.03 8.02 -10.02
C ALA A 134 19.33 6.77 -9.18
N GLY A 135 18.62 5.68 -9.42
CA GLY A 135 18.74 4.41 -8.71
C GLY A 135 18.03 3.27 -9.43
N ARG A 136 17.41 2.35 -8.68
CA ARG A 136 16.91 1.07 -9.21
C ARG A 136 15.53 0.68 -8.67
N ALA A 137 14.85 -0.23 -9.36
CA ALA A 137 13.54 -0.75 -8.97
C ALA A 137 13.54 -1.47 -7.61
N ASP A 138 14.60 -2.18 -7.24
CA ASP A 138 14.69 -2.88 -5.94
C ASP A 138 14.61 -1.94 -4.72
N PHE A 139 14.96 -0.67 -4.89
CA PHE A 139 14.73 0.36 -3.89
C PHE A 139 13.25 0.51 -3.56
N TRP A 140 12.40 0.52 -4.59
CA TRP A 140 10.96 0.70 -4.44
C TRP A 140 10.27 -0.50 -3.84
N LEU A 141 10.67 -1.72 -4.22
CA LEU A 141 10.17 -2.92 -3.54
C LEU A 141 10.49 -2.89 -2.04
N ARG A 142 11.74 -2.61 -1.68
CA ARG A 142 12.10 -2.44 -0.27
C ARG A 142 11.27 -1.34 0.38
N ARG A 143 11.11 -0.20 -0.27
CA ARG A 143 10.34 0.93 0.29
C ARG A 143 8.88 0.55 0.54
N GLN A 144 8.21 -0.06 -0.44
CA GLN A 144 6.80 -0.47 -0.28
C GLN A 144 6.62 -1.55 0.77
N LEU A 145 7.59 -2.45 0.95
CA LEU A 145 7.58 -3.39 2.06
C LEU A 145 7.62 -2.67 3.41
N HIS A 146 8.47 -1.66 3.59
CA HIS A 146 8.53 -0.88 4.83
C HIS A 146 7.25 -0.08 5.07
N GLU A 147 6.80 0.68 4.07
CA GLU A 147 5.57 1.50 4.13
C GLU A 147 4.36 0.65 4.50
N THR A 148 4.16 -0.47 3.78
CA THR A 148 3.01 -1.35 4.01
C THR A 148 3.10 -2.03 5.37
N THR A 149 4.27 -2.54 5.77
CA THR A 149 4.41 -3.23 7.07
C THR A 149 4.10 -2.32 8.26
N ILE A 150 4.61 -1.08 8.23
CA ILE A 150 4.40 -0.09 9.29
C ILE A 150 2.95 0.39 9.31
N HIS A 151 2.41 0.80 8.15
CA HIS A 151 1.07 1.39 8.11
C HIS A 151 -0.04 0.34 8.27
N ARG A 152 0.16 -0.91 7.83
CA ARG A 152 -0.74 -2.02 8.18
C ARG A 152 -0.83 -2.20 9.69
N TRP A 153 0.28 -2.10 10.43
CA TRP A 153 0.22 -2.17 11.90
C TRP A 153 -0.64 -1.04 12.48
N GLY A 154 -0.55 0.17 11.92
CA GLY A 154 -1.40 1.29 12.32
C GLY A 154 -2.88 1.04 12.04
N VAL A 155 -3.23 0.42 10.90
CA VAL A 155 -4.61 0.01 10.59
C VAL A 155 -5.11 -1.02 11.61
N GLU A 156 -4.36 -2.09 11.85
CA GLU A 156 -4.75 -3.14 12.82
C GLU A 156 -4.82 -2.64 14.26
N ALA A 157 -4.02 -1.64 14.65
CA ALA A 157 -4.09 -1.07 15.99
C ALA A 157 -5.32 -0.17 16.19
N ALA A 158 -5.96 0.26 15.11
CA ALA A 158 -7.11 1.17 15.13
C ALA A 158 -8.46 0.44 15.00
N LEU A 159 -8.47 -0.75 14.38
CA LEU A 159 -9.66 -1.59 14.12
C LEU A 159 -9.72 -2.79 15.05
#